data_AF-A0A3D3JMT5-F1
#
_entry.id   AF-A0A3D3JMT5-F1
#
_cell.length_a   1.000
_cell.length_b   1.000
_cell.length_c   1.000
_cell.angle_alpha   90.00
_cell.angle_beta   90.00
_cell.angle_gamma   90.00
#
_symmetry.space_group_name_H-M   'P 1'
#
loop_
_entity.id
_entity.type
_entity.pdbx_description
1 polymer ?
#
loop_
_entity_poly.entity_id
_entity_poly.type
_entity_poly.pdbx_seq_one_letter_code
_entity_poly.pdbx_strand_id
1 'polypeptide(L)'
;MRRFMADAPDSSDAISRRKRMKQGTITAFITIIAASAMLMMSCSNDSQASDVMKDGAELGSWTMDYKAALALAKEKDLPIMLNFTGSDWCGWCIRMDRGVFAKKEWSRWATENLLMVTLDFPKGKNIVPEKYQNRNRQLQRQYKVRGYPTYVIVDVDGKTELGRLGAGRGKTPESFIKEAEAVVVKSSGGVAKFVSALSAKDAATYRKYIDELKTADAKLAKWTASEPEENEQNFTAFYDQLEAVQAIKDKIEDIEIAQKAHSMKPEDAKAYQRAHAELRTTKAELETWMRRQPNRNEENLQKLDAYEGKIEKLSAIVERY
;
A
#
# COMPACT_ATOMS: atom_id res chain seq x y z
N MET A 1 25.16 8.24 -24.42
CA MET A 1 26.27 8.19 -25.39
C MET A 1 27.23 7.11 -24.94
N ARG A 2 27.66 6.24 -25.87
CA ARG A 2 28.40 4.98 -25.73
C ARG A 2 27.57 3.73 -25.40
N ARG A 3 27.85 2.76 -26.26
CA ARG A 3 27.16 1.54 -26.68
C ARG A 3 28.31 0.55 -26.90
N PHE A 4 28.04 -0.74 -26.74
CA PHE A 4 28.89 -1.88 -27.09
C PHE A 4 30.09 -2.18 -26.18
N MET A 5 29.89 -3.16 -25.29
CA MET A 5 30.68 -4.39 -25.30
C MET A 5 29.76 -5.55 -24.91
N ALA A 6 29.75 -6.56 -25.77
CA ALA A 6 28.95 -7.77 -25.68
C ALA A 6 29.87 -8.95 -25.34
N ASP A 7 29.27 -9.92 -24.66
CA ASP A 7 29.45 -11.37 -24.75
C ASP A 7 30.83 -12.01 -24.49
N ALA A 8 30.88 -12.74 -23.37
CA ALA A 8 31.27 -14.16 -23.36
C ALA A 8 30.63 -14.87 -22.14
N PRO A 9 29.86 -15.97 -22.35
CA PRO A 9 29.38 -16.87 -21.30
C PRO A 9 30.22 -18.15 -21.24
N ASP A 10 30.51 -18.67 -20.05
CA ASP A 10 31.06 -20.02 -19.84
C ASP A 10 30.94 -20.38 -18.33
N SER A 11 30.67 -21.60 -17.85
CA SER A 11 30.42 -22.90 -18.47
C SER A 11 29.46 -23.67 -17.56
N SER A 12 28.50 -24.32 -18.20
CA SER A 12 27.71 -25.49 -17.82
C SER A 12 28.15 -26.36 -16.63
N ASP A 13 27.11 -26.91 -15.98
CA ASP A 13 27.02 -28.33 -15.62
C ASP A 13 28.16 -28.94 -14.79
N ALA A 14 28.00 -28.82 -13.48
CA ALA A 14 28.24 -29.96 -12.62
C ALA A 14 27.09 -30.05 -11.61
N ILE A 15 26.48 -31.24 -11.53
CA ILE A 15 25.49 -31.63 -10.52
C ILE A 15 24.03 -31.26 -10.89
N SER A 16 23.65 -31.53 -12.14
CA SER A 16 22.41 -32.29 -12.31
C SER A 16 22.71 -33.76 -11.98
N ARG A 17 21.74 -34.46 -11.37
CA ARG A 17 21.69 -35.93 -11.15
C ARG A 17 22.42 -36.49 -9.92
N ARG A 18 21.75 -36.45 -8.75
CA ARG A 18 21.73 -37.62 -7.85
C ARG A 18 20.30 -37.97 -7.42
N LYS A 19 19.78 -39.00 -8.11
CA LYS A 19 18.81 -40.02 -7.69
C LYS A 19 17.34 -39.64 -7.43
N ARG A 20 16.54 -39.90 -8.47
CA ARG A 20 15.26 -40.64 -8.39
C ARG A 20 15.48 -42.06 -7.85
N MET A 21 14.39 -42.67 -7.32
CA MET A 21 14.14 -44.08 -6.89
C MET A 21 13.99 -44.23 -5.37
N LYS A 22 12.94 -44.81 -4.76
CA LYS A 22 11.80 -45.70 -5.14
C LYS A 22 10.65 -45.43 -4.13
N GLN A 23 9.38 -45.33 -4.53
CA GLN A 23 8.35 -46.39 -4.50
C GLN A 23 8.36 -47.32 -3.26
N GLY A 24 7.25 -47.32 -2.52
CA GLY A 24 6.96 -48.22 -1.40
C GLY A 24 5.57 -47.97 -0.81
N THR A 25 4.57 -48.59 -1.41
CA THR A 25 3.17 -48.78 -1.02
C THR A 25 2.97 -49.43 0.35
N ILE A 26 2.01 -48.95 1.16
CA ILE A 26 1.17 -49.80 2.03
C ILE A 26 -0.29 -49.30 2.00
N THR A 27 -1.09 -50.01 1.19
CA THR A 27 -2.54 -50.29 1.22
C THR A 27 -2.94 -50.86 2.61
N ALA A 28 -4.15 -50.89 3.15
CA ALA A 28 -5.53 -50.57 2.78
C ALA A 28 -6.42 -50.87 4.02
N PHE A 29 -7.60 -50.26 4.11
CA PHE A 29 -8.88 -50.88 4.55
C PHE A 29 -10.00 -49.91 4.10
N ILE A 30 -10.60 -50.02 2.90
CA ILE A 30 -11.69 -50.93 2.45
C ILE A 30 -13.04 -50.57 3.12
N THR A 31 -13.80 -49.62 2.53
CA THR A 31 -15.09 -49.75 1.76
C THR A 31 -16.34 -49.85 2.64
N ILE A 32 -17.48 -49.20 2.36
CA ILE A 32 -18.46 -49.53 1.29
C ILE A 32 -19.44 -48.33 1.10
N ILE A 33 -19.47 -47.67 -0.08
CA ILE A 33 -20.51 -47.67 -1.16
C ILE A 33 -21.84 -46.96 -0.82
N ALA A 34 -22.13 -45.88 -1.56
CA ALA A 34 -23.36 -45.76 -2.39
C ALA A 34 -23.22 -44.59 -3.39
N ALA A 35 -23.51 -44.88 -4.64
CA ALA A 35 -23.37 -44.01 -5.80
C ALA A 35 -24.45 -42.93 -5.87
N SER A 36 -24.12 -41.75 -6.40
CA SER A 36 -24.96 -40.99 -7.34
C SER A 36 -24.24 -39.74 -7.85
N ALA A 37 -24.27 -39.58 -9.17
CA ALA A 37 -24.00 -38.36 -9.93
C ALA A 37 -22.58 -37.77 -9.87
N MET A 38 -21.75 -38.30 -10.77
CA MET A 38 -20.63 -37.60 -11.39
C MET A 38 -21.13 -36.30 -12.06
N LEU A 39 -21.13 -35.19 -11.32
CA LEU A 39 -21.12 -33.86 -11.91
C LEU A 39 -19.66 -33.46 -12.07
N MET A 40 -19.14 -33.64 -13.28
CA MET A 40 -17.90 -33.03 -13.74
C MET A 40 -18.07 -31.52 -13.65
N MET A 41 -17.75 -30.94 -12.50
CA MET A 41 -17.62 -29.50 -12.36
C MET A 41 -16.31 -29.13 -13.03
N SER A 42 -16.39 -28.86 -14.33
CA SER A 42 -15.37 -28.17 -15.09
C SER A 42 -14.97 -26.93 -14.29
N CYS A 43 -13.77 -26.95 -13.72
CA CYS A 43 -13.07 -25.72 -13.37
C CYS A 43 -12.72 -25.04 -14.69
N SER A 44 -13.70 -24.35 -15.29
CA SER A 44 -13.42 -23.32 -16.26
C SER A 44 -12.58 -22.28 -15.54
N ASN A 45 -11.31 -22.22 -15.92
CA ASN A 45 -10.41 -21.14 -15.57
C ASN A 45 -10.87 -19.91 -16.39
N ASP A 46 -12.01 -19.34 -16.02
CA ASP A 46 -12.47 -18.08 -16.57
C ASP A 46 -11.57 -16.98 -16.02
N SER A 47 -10.62 -16.58 -16.85
CA SER A 47 -10.03 -15.25 -16.83
C SER A 47 -11.13 -14.23 -17.15
N GLN A 48 -12.03 -13.99 -16.20
CA GLN A 48 -12.92 -12.84 -16.27
C GLN A 48 -12.09 -11.59 -15.96
N ALA A 49 -12.10 -10.63 -16.87
CA ALA A 49 -11.78 -9.25 -16.50
C ALA A 49 -12.68 -8.87 -15.32
N SER A 50 -12.19 -8.05 -14.39
CA SER A 50 -12.99 -7.65 -13.22
C SER A 50 -14.28 -6.97 -13.72
N ASP A 51 -15.43 -7.63 -13.58
CA ASP A 51 -16.71 -7.03 -13.96
C ASP A 51 -17.02 -5.92 -12.96
N VAL A 52 -17.03 -4.68 -13.43
CA VAL A 52 -17.26 -3.52 -12.58
C VAL A 52 -18.77 -3.31 -12.47
N MET A 53 -19.30 -3.46 -11.26
CA MET A 53 -20.70 -3.20 -10.97
C MET A 53 -21.05 -1.76 -11.34
N LYS A 54 -22.07 -1.57 -12.17
CA LYS A 54 -22.51 -0.22 -12.54
C LYS A 54 -23.20 0.48 -11.37
N ASP A 55 -24.04 -0.26 -10.64
CA ASP A 55 -24.90 0.25 -9.57
C ASP A 55 -24.78 -0.61 -8.31
N GLY A 56 -25.00 0.01 -7.15
CA GLY A 56 -24.83 -0.67 -5.86
C GLY A 56 -23.37 -0.88 -5.47
N ALA A 57 -23.14 -1.56 -4.35
CA ALA A 57 -21.79 -1.89 -3.88
C ALA A 57 -21.81 -3.22 -3.12
N GLU A 58 -20.74 -3.99 -3.27
CA GLU A 58 -20.53 -5.26 -2.59
C GLU A 58 -19.05 -5.36 -2.17
N LEU A 59 -18.78 -6.04 -1.05
CA LEU A 59 -17.42 -6.29 -0.60
C LEU A 59 -16.67 -7.18 -1.59
N GLY A 60 -15.42 -6.85 -1.90
CA GLY A 60 -14.60 -7.61 -2.85
C GLY A 60 -14.89 -7.33 -4.34
N SER A 61 -15.90 -6.50 -4.63
CA SER A 61 -16.29 -6.13 -5.99
C SER A 61 -15.98 -4.67 -6.30
N TRP A 62 -15.55 -4.39 -7.54
CA TRP A 62 -15.42 -3.03 -8.02
C TRP A 62 -16.80 -2.47 -8.36
N THR A 63 -17.09 -1.24 -7.94
CA THR A 63 -18.31 -0.54 -8.33
C THR A 63 -18.03 0.82 -8.95
N MET A 64 -18.87 1.27 -9.88
CA MET A 64 -18.90 2.66 -10.30
C MET A 64 -19.70 3.52 -9.32
N ASP A 65 -20.64 2.98 -8.54
CA ASP A 65 -21.53 3.73 -7.65
C ASP A 65 -20.84 4.14 -6.34
N TYR A 66 -20.16 5.28 -6.39
CA TYR A 66 -19.47 5.85 -5.23
C TYR A 66 -20.41 6.12 -4.04
N LYS A 67 -21.68 6.45 -4.28
CA LYS A 67 -22.62 6.73 -3.17
C LYS A 67 -22.97 5.44 -2.44
N ALA A 68 -23.24 4.36 -3.18
CA ALA A 68 -23.47 3.04 -2.58
C ALA A 68 -22.22 2.55 -1.84
N ALA A 69 -21.03 2.69 -2.44
CA ALA A 69 -19.78 2.32 -1.78
C ALA A 69 -19.54 3.11 -0.49
N LEU A 70 -19.83 4.42 -0.48
CA LEU A 70 -19.69 5.26 0.71
C LEU A 70 -20.68 4.88 1.81
N ALA A 71 -21.91 4.50 1.46
CA ALA A 71 -22.88 4.01 2.44
C ALA A 71 -22.43 2.69 3.07
N LEU A 72 -21.98 1.73 2.26
CA LEU A 72 -21.50 0.43 2.72
C LEU A 72 -20.19 0.56 3.53
N ALA A 73 -19.27 1.44 3.10
CA ALA A 73 -18.05 1.76 3.83
C ALA A 73 -18.36 2.25 5.26
N LYS A 74 -19.36 3.14 5.42
CA LYS A 74 -19.82 3.62 6.73
C LYS A 74 -20.44 2.54 7.59
N GLU A 75 -21.20 1.64 6.98
CA GLU A 75 -21.80 0.51 7.70
C GLU A 75 -20.73 -0.48 8.19
N LYS A 76 -19.70 -0.75 7.38
CA LYS A 76 -18.66 -1.73 7.68
C LYS A 76 -17.41 -1.15 8.34
N ASP A 77 -17.36 0.17 8.52
CA ASP A 77 -16.18 0.92 8.99
C ASP A 77 -14.92 0.59 8.18
N LEU A 78 -15.05 0.62 6.85
CA LEU A 78 -13.98 0.32 5.90
C LEU A 78 -13.61 1.58 5.10
N PRO A 79 -12.32 1.80 4.80
CA PRO A 79 -11.91 2.85 3.87
C PRO A 79 -12.32 2.50 2.43
N ILE A 80 -12.19 3.47 1.52
CA ILE A 80 -12.53 3.33 0.11
C ILE A 80 -11.30 3.60 -0.75
N MET A 81 -10.98 2.67 -1.66
CA MET A 81 -10.00 2.89 -2.71
C MET A 81 -10.69 3.40 -3.97
N LEU A 82 -10.33 4.61 -4.39
CA LEU A 82 -10.74 5.25 -5.62
C LEU A 82 -9.71 4.95 -6.72
N ASN A 83 -10.13 4.18 -7.73
CA ASN A 83 -9.33 3.87 -8.90
C ASN A 83 -9.66 4.84 -10.05
N PHE A 84 -8.82 5.85 -10.23
CA PHE A 84 -8.90 6.76 -11.37
C PHE A 84 -8.21 6.12 -12.57
N THR A 85 -8.98 5.78 -13.60
CA THR A 85 -8.52 4.93 -14.70
C THR A 85 -9.03 5.40 -16.07
N GLY A 86 -8.40 4.89 -17.14
CA GLY A 86 -8.90 5.00 -18.51
C GLY A 86 -8.96 3.60 -19.12
N SER A 87 -10.06 2.89 -18.89
CA SER A 87 -10.17 1.42 -19.07
C SER A 87 -9.87 0.93 -20.49
N ASP A 88 -10.10 1.75 -21.52
CA ASP A 88 -9.98 1.39 -22.93
C ASP A 88 -8.75 1.96 -23.65
N TRP A 89 -7.98 2.85 -23.02
CA TRP A 89 -6.81 3.49 -23.67
C TRP A 89 -5.56 3.59 -22.81
N CYS A 90 -5.66 3.46 -21.50
CA CYS A 90 -4.51 3.56 -20.59
C CYS A 90 -3.84 2.19 -20.43
N GLY A 91 -2.71 1.99 -21.12
CA GLY A 91 -1.97 0.72 -21.09
C GLY A 91 -1.50 0.30 -19.68
N TRP A 92 -1.12 1.25 -18.83
CA TRP A 92 -0.76 0.98 -17.43
C TRP A 92 -1.95 0.54 -16.59
N CYS A 93 -3.12 1.14 -16.83
CA CYS A 93 -4.36 0.79 -16.15
C CYS A 93 -4.77 -0.64 -16.50
N ILE A 94 -4.78 -0.99 -17.79
CA ILE A 94 -5.08 -2.35 -18.28
C ILE A 94 -4.07 -3.37 -17.72
N ARG A 95 -2.79 -2.99 -17.63
CA ARG A 95 -1.75 -3.85 -17.04
C ARG A 95 -2.02 -4.11 -15.55
N MET A 96 -2.34 -3.08 -14.78
CA MET A 96 -2.61 -3.22 -13.35
C MET A 96 -3.89 -4.03 -13.10
N ASP A 97 -4.94 -3.81 -13.88
CA ASP A 97 -6.15 -4.64 -13.79
C ASP A 97 -5.83 -6.13 -13.99
N ARG A 98 -5.16 -6.48 -15.10
CA ARG A 98 -4.80 -7.89 -15.39
C ARG A 98 -3.81 -8.51 -14.40
N GLY A 99 -2.84 -7.71 -13.95
CA GLY A 99 -1.73 -8.17 -13.12
C GLY A 99 -2.08 -8.23 -11.63
N VAL A 100 -3.00 -7.39 -11.17
CA VAL A 100 -3.33 -7.19 -9.75
C VAL A 100 -4.82 -7.35 -9.51
N PHE A 101 -5.66 -6.47 -10.09
CA PHE A 101 -7.06 -6.34 -9.64
C PHE A 101 -7.99 -7.47 -10.09
N ALA A 102 -7.67 -8.15 -11.20
CA ALA A 102 -8.37 -9.34 -11.68
C ALA A 102 -7.92 -10.63 -10.95
N LYS A 103 -6.94 -10.54 -10.04
CA LYS A 103 -6.44 -11.69 -9.28
C LYS A 103 -7.30 -11.93 -8.05
N LYS A 104 -7.57 -13.20 -7.73
CA LYS A 104 -8.42 -13.59 -6.58
C LYS A 104 -7.79 -13.19 -5.25
N GLU A 105 -6.46 -13.13 -5.21
CA GLU A 105 -5.66 -12.68 -4.09
C GLU A 105 -6.03 -11.24 -3.71
N TRP A 106 -6.20 -10.36 -4.71
CA TRP A 106 -6.62 -8.98 -4.51
C TRP A 106 -8.05 -8.89 -3.99
N SER A 107 -9.01 -9.51 -4.69
CA SER A 107 -10.42 -9.40 -4.29
C SER A 107 -10.67 -9.98 -2.90
N ARG A 108 -10.06 -11.13 -2.57
CA ARG A 108 -10.14 -11.73 -1.23
C ARG A 108 -9.63 -10.78 -0.15
N TRP A 109 -8.46 -10.17 -0.35
CA TRP A 109 -7.94 -9.20 0.62
C TRP A 109 -8.83 -7.95 0.69
N ALA A 110 -9.28 -7.43 -0.45
CA ALA A 110 -10.12 -6.23 -0.50
C ALA A 110 -11.45 -6.43 0.25
N THR A 111 -12.10 -7.61 0.12
CA THR A 111 -13.35 -7.95 0.83
C THR A 111 -13.33 -7.63 2.32
N GLU A 112 -12.18 -7.81 2.97
CA GLU A 112 -12.04 -7.65 4.42
C GLU A 112 -11.51 -6.25 4.82
N ASN A 113 -10.97 -5.49 3.87
CA ASN A 113 -10.09 -4.36 4.16
C ASN A 113 -10.52 -3.02 3.55
N LEU A 114 -11.23 -3.01 2.42
CA LEU A 114 -11.67 -1.75 1.79
C LEU A 114 -12.83 -1.95 0.79
N LEU A 115 -13.51 -0.85 0.47
CA LEU A 115 -14.43 -0.78 -0.66
C LEU A 115 -13.70 -0.27 -1.90
N MET A 116 -14.08 -0.76 -3.08
CA MET A 116 -13.39 -0.48 -4.34
C MET A 116 -14.29 0.29 -5.30
N VAL A 117 -13.87 1.50 -5.68
CA VAL A 117 -14.64 2.36 -6.59
C VAL A 117 -13.84 2.65 -7.85
N THR A 118 -14.41 2.32 -9.00
CA THR A 118 -13.86 2.65 -10.32
C THR A 118 -14.38 4.02 -10.76
N LEU A 119 -13.45 4.95 -10.93
CA LEU A 119 -13.67 6.28 -11.51
C LEU A 119 -13.03 6.30 -12.89
N ASP A 120 -13.77 5.80 -13.88
CA ASP A 120 -13.26 5.63 -15.23
C ASP A 120 -13.47 6.88 -16.12
N PHE A 121 -12.51 7.12 -17.00
CA PHE A 121 -12.44 8.20 -17.99
C PHE A 121 -12.16 7.63 -19.39
N PRO A 122 -13.09 6.83 -19.93
CA PRO A 122 -12.90 6.11 -21.18
C PRO A 122 -13.00 7.03 -22.40
N LYS A 123 -12.49 6.56 -23.56
CA LYS A 123 -12.79 7.19 -24.86
C LYS A 123 -14.14 6.73 -25.39
N GLY A 124 -14.54 5.50 -25.09
CA GLY A 124 -15.86 4.95 -25.41
C GLY A 124 -17.00 5.61 -24.63
N LYS A 125 -18.06 6.03 -25.33
CA LYS A 125 -19.18 6.79 -24.74
C LYS A 125 -20.10 5.98 -23.81
N ASN A 126 -20.07 4.65 -23.89
CA ASN A 126 -21.04 3.76 -23.22
C ASN A 126 -20.43 2.91 -22.09
N ILE A 127 -19.15 3.11 -21.77
CA ILE A 127 -18.48 2.36 -20.70
C ILE A 127 -18.93 2.89 -19.32
N VAL A 128 -19.01 4.22 -19.18
CA VAL A 128 -19.46 4.88 -17.93
C VAL A 128 -20.87 5.46 -18.11
N PRO A 129 -21.85 5.05 -17.27
CA PRO A 129 -23.17 5.66 -17.26
C PRO A 129 -23.12 7.18 -17.09
N GLU A 130 -23.93 7.91 -17.85
CA GLU A 130 -23.92 9.38 -17.90
C GLU A 130 -24.04 10.02 -16.51
N LYS A 131 -24.90 9.46 -15.65
CA LYS A 131 -25.11 9.88 -14.25
C LYS A 131 -23.82 9.95 -13.41
N TYR A 132 -22.77 9.23 -13.80
CA TYR A 132 -21.50 9.21 -13.08
C TYR A 132 -20.42 10.11 -13.68
N GLN A 133 -20.53 10.50 -14.95
CA GLN A 133 -19.46 11.21 -15.64
C GLN A 133 -19.15 12.57 -14.98
N ASN A 134 -20.18 13.34 -14.59
CA ASN A 134 -19.96 14.62 -13.91
C ASN A 134 -19.33 14.43 -12.52
N ARG A 135 -19.82 13.45 -11.76
CA ARG A 135 -19.27 13.11 -10.44
C ARG A 135 -17.82 12.64 -10.54
N ASN A 136 -17.47 11.81 -11.53
CA ASN A 136 -16.09 11.38 -11.75
C ASN A 136 -15.17 12.59 -11.99
N ARG A 137 -15.60 13.55 -12.83
CA ARG A 137 -14.84 14.80 -13.05
C ARG A 137 -14.73 15.65 -11.78
N GLN A 138 -15.76 15.70 -10.94
CA GLN A 138 -15.71 16.40 -9.66
C GLN A 138 -14.71 15.76 -8.70
N LEU A 139 -14.76 14.43 -8.54
CA LEU A 139 -13.80 13.70 -7.70
C LEU A 139 -12.37 13.82 -8.24
N GLN A 140 -12.18 13.78 -9.56
CA GLN A 140 -10.86 14.00 -10.16
C GLN A 140 -10.27 15.36 -9.77
N ARG A 141 -11.09 16.42 -9.81
CA ARG A 141 -10.67 17.77 -9.38
C ARG A 141 -10.42 17.83 -7.88
N GLN A 142 -11.32 17.27 -7.07
CA GLN A 142 -11.21 17.24 -5.62
C GLN A 142 -9.88 16.60 -5.19
N TYR A 143 -9.56 15.44 -5.75
CA TYR A 143 -8.31 14.72 -5.45
C TYR A 143 -7.14 15.16 -6.34
N LYS A 144 -7.28 16.24 -7.11
CA LYS A 144 -6.23 16.82 -7.98
C LYS A 144 -5.52 15.77 -8.85
N VAL A 145 -6.27 14.80 -9.37
CA VAL A 145 -5.72 13.68 -10.17
C VAL A 145 -5.41 14.17 -11.58
N ARG A 146 -4.13 14.13 -11.96
CA ARG A 146 -3.62 14.63 -13.25
C ARG A 146 -3.23 13.54 -14.26
N GLY A 147 -3.16 12.28 -13.83
CA GLY A 147 -2.73 11.16 -14.67
C GLY A 147 -3.33 9.84 -14.21
N TYR A 148 -3.25 8.83 -15.09
CA TYR A 148 -3.78 7.50 -14.83
C TYR A 148 -2.72 6.40 -15.02
N PRO A 149 -2.81 5.30 -14.24
CA PRO A 149 -3.74 5.13 -13.12
C PRO A 149 -3.28 5.96 -11.90
N THR A 150 -4.25 6.45 -11.13
CA THR A 150 -4.02 6.98 -9.78
C THR A 150 -4.96 6.28 -8.82
N TYR A 151 -4.42 5.76 -7.73
CA TYR A 151 -5.23 5.14 -6.67
C TYR A 151 -5.21 6.04 -5.44
N VAL A 152 -6.38 6.44 -4.98
CA VAL A 152 -6.51 7.27 -3.77
C VAL A 152 -7.30 6.47 -2.75
N ILE A 153 -6.72 6.22 -1.58
CA ILE A 153 -7.43 5.59 -0.47
C ILE A 153 -7.92 6.69 0.46
N VAL A 154 -9.23 6.70 0.71
CA VAL A 154 -9.91 7.68 1.54
C VAL A 154 -10.56 6.99 2.73
N ASP A 155 -10.68 7.71 3.83
CA ASP A 155 -11.34 7.20 5.03
C ASP A 155 -12.86 7.06 4.82
N VAL A 156 -13.53 6.50 5.81
CA VAL A 156 -14.97 6.20 5.83
C VAL A 156 -15.86 7.44 5.64
N ASP A 157 -15.33 8.65 5.86
CA ASP A 157 -16.01 9.92 5.59
C ASP A 157 -16.07 10.27 4.08
N GLY A 158 -15.30 9.57 3.24
CA GLY A 158 -15.20 9.77 1.79
C GLY A 158 -14.44 11.03 1.38
N LYS A 159 -13.78 11.73 2.31
CA LYS A 159 -13.11 13.02 2.10
C LYS A 159 -11.66 13.02 2.55
N THR A 160 -11.36 12.39 3.68
CA THR A 160 -10.02 12.35 4.28
C THR A 160 -9.15 11.40 3.46
N GLU A 161 -8.16 11.94 2.78
CA GLU A 161 -7.19 11.14 2.02
C GLU A 161 -6.18 10.49 2.98
N LEU A 162 -6.14 9.16 3.00
CA LEU A 162 -5.23 8.38 3.84
C LEU A 162 -3.88 8.14 3.14
N GLY A 163 -3.89 8.08 1.81
CA GLY A 163 -2.70 7.90 1.00
C GLY A 163 -3.01 7.60 -0.47
N ARG A 164 -1.96 7.58 -1.28
CA ARG A 164 -2.03 7.26 -2.71
C ARG A 164 -1.10 6.11 -3.05
N LEU A 165 -1.54 5.28 -4.00
CA LEU A 165 -0.74 4.20 -4.56
C LEU A 165 -0.51 4.45 -6.06
N GLY A 166 0.52 3.81 -6.62
CA GLY A 166 0.92 3.94 -8.01
C GLY A 166 0.97 2.61 -8.76
N ALA A 167 1.02 2.70 -10.09
CA ALA A 167 1.31 1.55 -10.94
C ALA A 167 2.81 1.29 -11.04
N GLY A 168 3.19 0.05 -11.35
CA GLY A 168 4.57 -0.34 -11.57
C GLY A 168 4.70 -1.59 -12.45
N ARG A 169 5.80 -1.70 -13.19
CA ARG A 169 6.03 -2.80 -14.15
C ARG A 169 6.09 -4.18 -13.49
N GLY A 170 6.60 -4.26 -12.27
CA GLY A 170 6.72 -5.49 -11.48
C GLY A 170 5.66 -5.65 -10.39
N LYS A 171 4.56 -4.90 -10.46
CA LYS A 171 3.48 -4.99 -9.47
C LYS A 171 2.78 -6.34 -9.54
N THR A 172 2.66 -6.97 -8.39
CA THR A 172 1.91 -8.22 -8.13
C THR A 172 0.80 -7.93 -7.12
N PRO A 173 -0.19 -8.83 -6.95
CA PRO A 173 -1.18 -8.72 -5.89
C PRO A 173 -0.53 -8.52 -4.52
N GLU A 174 0.47 -9.31 -4.17
CA GLU A 174 1.11 -9.30 -2.86
C GLU A 174 1.83 -7.96 -2.60
N SER A 175 2.60 -7.49 -3.58
CA SER A 175 3.33 -6.22 -3.46
C SER A 175 2.39 -5.01 -3.43
N PHE A 176 1.24 -5.07 -4.11
CA PHE A 176 0.25 -4.00 -4.07
C PHE A 176 -0.57 -4.03 -2.77
N ILE A 177 -0.93 -5.22 -2.28
CA ILE A 177 -1.58 -5.43 -0.99
C ILE A 177 -0.72 -4.85 0.14
N LYS A 178 0.59 -5.15 0.18
CA LYS A 178 1.49 -4.62 1.22
C LYS A 178 1.48 -3.09 1.29
N GLU A 179 1.44 -2.41 0.14
CA GLU A 179 1.34 -0.95 0.11
C GLU A 179 -0.05 -0.45 0.52
N ALA A 180 -1.10 -1.14 0.09
CA ALA A 180 -2.47 -0.80 0.46
C ALA A 180 -2.69 -0.97 1.97
N GLU A 181 -2.16 -2.03 2.59
CA GLU A 181 -2.17 -2.25 4.04
C GLU A 181 -1.53 -1.08 4.79
N ALA A 182 -0.37 -0.61 4.34
CA ALA A 182 0.34 0.54 4.94
C ALA A 182 -0.47 1.86 4.90
N VAL A 183 -1.53 1.92 4.08
CA VAL A 183 -2.47 3.04 4.02
C VAL A 183 -3.77 2.74 4.77
N VAL A 184 -4.33 1.54 4.58
CA VAL A 184 -5.60 1.11 5.21
C VAL A 184 -5.50 1.09 6.73
N VAL A 185 -4.35 0.74 7.31
CA VAL A 185 -4.16 0.77 8.78
C VAL A 185 -4.37 2.16 9.38
N LYS A 186 -4.23 3.22 8.59
CA LYS A 186 -4.44 4.62 9.00
C LYS A 186 -5.92 5.05 8.98
N SER A 187 -6.80 4.24 8.39
CA SER A 187 -8.24 4.51 8.37
C SER A 187 -8.84 4.51 9.78
N SER A 188 -10.00 5.13 9.95
CA SER A 188 -10.69 5.13 11.25
C SER A 188 -10.95 3.70 11.75
N GLY A 189 -11.38 2.79 10.87
CA GLY A 189 -11.54 1.37 11.19
C GLY A 189 -10.22 0.63 11.42
N GLY A 190 -9.16 0.95 10.66
CA GLY A 190 -7.82 0.41 10.88
C GLY A 190 -7.25 0.80 12.25
N VAL A 191 -7.36 2.08 12.60
CA VAL A 191 -7.01 2.61 13.92
C VAL A 191 -7.86 1.96 15.00
N ALA A 192 -9.17 1.79 14.80
CA ALA A 192 -10.03 1.11 15.76
C ALA A 192 -9.61 -0.35 16.00
N LYS A 193 -9.32 -1.10 14.92
CA LYS A 193 -8.80 -2.47 14.99
C LYS A 193 -7.46 -2.50 15.74
N PHE A 194 -6.52 -1.64 15.40
CA PHE A 194 -5.22 -1.58 16.08
C PHE A 194 -5.38 -1.25 17.57
N VAL A 195 -6.17 -0.23 17.89
CA VAL A 195 -6.44 0.19 19.26
C VAL A 195 -7.09 -0.92 20.09
N SER A 196 -7.93 -1.77 19.49
CA SER A 196 -8.55 -2.89 20.19
C SER A 196 -7.54 -3.97 20.63
N ALA A 197 -6.36 -4.03 19.99
CA ALA A 197 -5.28 -4.94 20.33
C ALA A 197 -4.30 -4.36 21.36
N LEU A 198 -4.42 -3.08 21.70
CA LEU A 198 -3.55 -2.39 22.66
C LEU A 198 -4.04 -2.53 24.10
N SER A 199 -3.14 -2.31 25.05
CA SER A 199 -3.52 -2.05 26.45
C SER A 199 -4.41 -0.80 26.53
N ALA A 200 -5.28 -0.69 27.53
CA ALA A 200 -6.15 0.49 27.68
C ALA A 200 -5.38 1.82 27.74
N LYS A 201 -4.18 1.80 28.34
CA LYS A 201 -3.29 2.96 28.43
C LYS A 201 -2.70 3.32 27.07
N ASP A 202 -2.19 2.33 26.34
CA ASP A 202 -1.56 2.57 25.03
C ASP A 202 -2.63 2.94 23.98
N ALA A 203 -3.82 2.34 24.08
CA ALA A 203 -5.01 2.70 23.31
C ALA A 203 -5.37 4.19 23.45
N ALA A 204 -5.47 4.69 24.68
CA ALA A 204 -5.77 6.09 24.94
C ALA A 204 -4.66 7.02 24.41
N THR A 205 -3.40 6.62 24.60
CA THR A 205 -2.23 7.38 24.13
C THR A 205 -2.16 7.42 22.60
N TYR A 206 -2.40 6.30 21.93
CA TYR A 206 -2.42 6.19 20.47
C TYR A 206 -3.51 7.07 19.86
N ARG A 207 -4.74 7.02 20.38
CA ARG A 207 -5.85 7.90 19.93
C ARG A 207 -5.48 9.38 20.05
N LYS A 208 -4.88 9.77 21.18
CA LYS A 208 -4.40 11.14 21.38
C LYS A 208 -3.41 11.56 20.30
N TYR A 209 -2.41 10.74 19.99
CA TYR A 209 -1.42 11.09 18.95
C TYR A 209 -2.02 11.12 17.54
N ILE A 210 -2.98 10.25 17.23
CA ILE A 210 -3.72 10.32 15.96
C ILE A 210 -4.51 11.64 15.85
N ASP A 211 -5.16 12.09 16.92
CA ASP A 211 -5.91 13.35 16.92
C ASP A 211 -4.97 14.58 16.83
N GLU A 212 -3.81 14.53 17.51
CA GLU A 212 -2.75 15.53 17.39
C GLU A 212 -2.22 15.59 15.94
N LEU A 213 -1.98 14.43 15.32
CA LEU A 213 -1.52 14.35 13.93
C LEU A 213 -2.54 14.95 12.97
N LYS A 214 -3.82 14.56 13.10
CA LYS A 214 -4.92 15.12 12.28
C LYS A 214 -5.00 16.65 12.40
N THR A 215 -4.85 17.16 13.62
CA THR A 215 -4.86 18.61 13.88
C THR A 215 -3.66 19.31 13.23
N ALA A 216 -2.48 18.73 13.34
CA ALA A 216 -1.25 19.26 12.75
C ALA A 216 -1.32 19.25 11.20
N ASP A 217 -1.78 18.15 10.60
CA ASP A 217 -1.96 18.04 9.14
C ASP A 217 -3.00 19.04 8.63
N ALA A 218 -4.12 19.24 9.34
CA ALA A 218 -5.13 20.23 8.98
C ALA A 218 -4.58 21.67 9.05
N LYS A 219 -3.75 21.96 10.06
CA LYS A 219 -3.07 23.25 10.19
C LYS A 219 -2.10 23.48 9.02
N LEU A 220 -1.28 22.48 8.69
CA LEU A 220 -0.33 22.55 7.59
C LEU A 220 -1.06 22.73 6.25
N ALA A 221 -2.12 21.95 6.00
CA ALA A 221 -2.93 22.07 4.79
C ALA A 221 -3.58 23.46 4.64
N LYS A 222 -4.10 24.03 5.74
CA LYS A 222 -4.65 25.39 5.76
C LYS A 222 -3.57 26.43 5.47
N TRP A 223 -2.38 26.27 6.04
CA TRP A 223 -1.24 27.16 5.79
C TRP A 223 -0.82 27.09 4.32
N THR A 224 -0.62 25.90 3.76
CA THR A 224 -0.26 25.74 2.33
C THR A 224 -1.31 26.31 1.40
N ALA A 225 -2.61 26.15 1.72
CA ALA A 225 -3.70 26.71 0.92
C ALA A 225 -3.79 28.24 0.97
N SER A 226 -3.14 28.89 1.95
CA SER A 226 -3.08 30.36 2.01
C SER A 226 -2.05 30.97 1.06
N GLU A 227 -1.24 30.13 0.40
CA GLU A 227 -0.17 30.56 -0.52
C GLU A 227 0.67 31.71 0.06
N PRO A 228 1.30 31.49 1.23
CA PRO A 228 2.02 32.53 1.94
C PRO A 228 3.22 33.02 1.12
N GLU A 229 3.58 34.30 1.32
CA GLU A 229 4.74 34.90 0.66
C GLU A 229 6.02 34.11 0.94
N GLU A 230 6.83 33.91 -0.09
CA GLU A 230 8.13 33.23 0.00
C GLU A 230 9.15 34.13 0.71
N ASN A 231 9.23 34.02 2.03
CA ASN A 231 10.19 34.72 2.86
C ASN A 231 10.74 33.81 3.97
N GLU A 232 11.87 34.20 4.56
CA GLU A 232 12.60 33.39 5.56
C GLU A 232 11.70 32.99 6.74
N GLN A 233 10.90 33.93 7.26
CA GLN A 233 10.00 33.68 8.38
C GLN A 233 8.95 32.60 8.06
N ASN A 234 8.35 32.67 6.88
CA ASN A 234 7.36 31.70 6.41
C ASN A 234 8.00 30.34 6.13
N PHE A 235 9.23 30.30 5.62
CA PHE A 235 9.98 29.05 5.47
C PHE A 235 10.30 28.41 6.82
N THR A 236 10.80 29.18 7.80
CA THR A 236 11.04 28.68 9.16
C THR A 236 9.76 28.13 9.78
N ALA A 237 8.66 28.89 9.71
CA ALA A 237 7.37 28.45 10.25
C ALA A 237 6.80 27.19 9.55
N PHE A 238 7.14 26.98 8.28
CA PHE A 238 6.79 25.75 7.55
C PHE A 238 7.60 24.56 8.03
N TYR A 239 8.93 24.70 8.15
CA TYR A 239 9.80 23.64 8.63
C TYR A 239 9.52 23.25 10.09
N ASP A 240 9.25 24.23 10.97
CA ASP A 240 8.85 23.96 12.36
C ASP A 240 7.57 23.11 12.43
N GLN A 241 6.61 23.37 11.52
CA GLN A 241 5.40 22.56 11.42
C GLN A 241 5.70 21.15 10.92
N LEU A 242 6.59 20.98 9.94
CA LEU A 242 7.00 19.66 9.47
C LEU A 242 7.72 18.86 10.56
N GLU A 243 8.60 19.48 11.33
CA GLU A 243 9.28 18.83 12.46
C GLU A 243 8.28 18.43 13.55
N ALA A 244 7.29 19.27 13.85
CA ALA A 244 6.22 18.93 14.78
C ALA A 244 5.37 17.74 14.30
N VAL A 245 5.00 17.70 13.02
CA VAL A 245 4.28 16.57 12.41
C VAL A 245 5.12 15.30 12.48
N GLN A 246 6.42 15.37 12.17
CA GLN A 246 7.32 14.22 12.23
C GLN A 246 7.46 13.69 13.65
N ALA A 247 7.60 14.56 14.65
CA ALA A 247 7.69 14.15 16.04
C ALA A 247 6.43 13.42 16.54
N ILE A 248 5.24 13.75 16.03
CA ILE A 248 4.01 13.02 16.34
C ILE A 248 4.02 11.65 15.65
N LYS A 249 4.44 11.58 14.38
CA LYS A 249 4.57 10.31 13.65
C LYS A 249 5.54 9.35 14.33
N ASP A 250 6.67 9.84 14.83
CA ASP A 250 7.64 9.00 15.55
C ASP A 250 7.03 8.40 16.83
N LYS A 251 6.22 9.16 17.58
CA LYS A 251 5.51 8.67 18.77
C LYS A 251 4.46 7.61 18.45
N ILE A 252 3.77 7.76 17.31
CA ILE A 252 2.81 6.76 16.81
C ILE A 252 3.56 5.48 16.44
N GLU A 253 4.65 5.62 15.68
CA GLU A 253 5.49 4.51 15.24
C GLU A 253 6.07 3.73 16.44
N ASP A 254 6.47 4.42 17.52
CA ASP A 254 6.98 3.76 18.73
C ASP A 254 5.95 2.81 19.36
N ILE A 255 4.67 3.18 19.37
CA ILE A 255 3.59 2.31 19.87
C ILE A 255 3.38 1.12 18.92
N GLU A 256 3.40 1.36 17.61
CA GLU A 256 3.25 0.32 16.59
C GLU A 256 4.38 -0.70 16.65
N ILE A 257 5.63 -0.23 16.78
CA ILE A 257 6.82 -1.06 16.95
C ILE A 257 6.71 -1.89 18.23
N ALA A 258 6.32 -1.26 19.35
CA ALA A 258 6.17 -1.96 20.63
C ALA A 258 5.09 -3.05 20.56
N GLN A 259 3.93 -2.74 19.97
CA GLN A 259 2.85 -3.70 19.80
C GLN A 259 3.24 -4.86 18.89
N LYS A 260 3.89 -4.56 17.76
CA LYS A 260 4.36 -5.58 16.83
C LYS A 260 5.41 -6.49 17.49
N ALA A 261 6.37 -5.91 18.22
CA ALA A 261 7.37 -6.64 18.98
C ALA A 261 6.75 -7.57 20.06
N HIS A 262 5.59 -7.24 20.63
CA HIS A 262 4.92 -8.07 21.63
C HIS A 262 4.52 -9.46 21.09
N SER A 263 4.25 -9.56 19.79
CA SER A 263 3.91 -10.82 19.12
C SER A 263 5.12 -11.67 18.70
N MET A 264 6.35 -11.17 18.91
CA MET A 264 7.58 -11.81 18.44
C MET A 264 8.28 -12.60 19.55
N LYS A 265 9.20 -13.49 19.13
CA LYS A 265 10.16 -14.08 20.07
C LYS A 265 11.05 -12.97 20.65
N PRO A 266 11.52 -13.08 21.91
CA PRO A 266 12.30 -12.03 22.56
C PRO A 266 13.52 -11.54 21.76
N GLU A 267 14.26 -12.46 21.13
CA GLU A 267 15.44 -12.13 20.31
C GLU A 267 15.05 -11.35 19.05
N ASP A 268 13.96 -11.76 18.41
CA ASP A 268 13.43 -11.12 17.20
C ASP A 268 12.85 -9.73 17.52
N ALA A 269 12.09 -9.62 18.62
CA ALA A 269 11.58 -8.36 19.13
C ALA A 269 12.70 -7.34 19.36
N LYS A 270 13.79 -7.79 20.01
CA LYS A 270 14.96 -6.94 20.30
C LYS A 270 15.68 -6.52 19.02
N ALA A 271 15.85 -7.44 18.07
CA ALA A 271 16.46 -7.12 16.78
C ALA A 271 15.60 -6.13 15.97
N TYR A 272 14.29 -6.33 15.94
CA TYR A 272 13.31 -5.48 15.28
C TYR A 272 13.30 -4.06 15.85
N GLN A 273 13.17 -3.92 17.17
CA GLN A 273 13.19 -2.62 17.85
C GLN A 273 14.52 -1.88 17.64
N ARG A 274 15.64 -2.60 17.76
CA ARG A 274 16.97 -2.03 17.52
C ARG A 274 17.13 -1.54 16.09
N ALA A 275 16.65 -2.30 15.11
CA ALA A 275 16.73 -1.92 13.71
C ALA A 275 15.93 -0.63 13.43
N HIS A 276 14.73 -0.48 13.99
CA HIS A 276 13.96 0.76 13.88
C HIS A 276 14.69 1.96 14.51
N ALA A 277 15.21 1.79 15.73
CA ALA A 277 15.95 2.86 16.42
C ALA A 277 17.20 3.30 15.63
N GLU A 278 18.00 2.35 15.17
CA GLU A 278 19.19 2.64 14.35
C GLU A 278 18.83 3.25 13.00
N LEU A 279 17.71 2.84 12.39
CA LEU A 279 17.23 3.37 11.12
C LEU A 279 16.81 4.84 11.28
N ARG A 280 16.05 5.15 12.33
CA ARG A 280 15.62 6.53 12.64
C ARG A 280 16.83 7.44 12.84
N THR A 281 17.78 7.02 13.68
CA THR A 281 19.03 7.78 13.92
C THR A 281 19.84 7.96 12.63
N THR A 282 20.03 6.90 11.86
CA THR A 282 20.82 6.95 10.61
C THR A 282 20.19 7.90 9.58
N LYS A 283 18.85 7.90 9.45
CA LYS A 283 18.14 8.83 8.58
C LYS A 283 18.27 10.28 9.04
N ALA A 284 18.15 10.55 10.35
CA ALA A 284 18.31 11.89 10.91
C ALA A 284 19.75 12.43 10.73
N GLU A 285 20.75 11.57 10.89
CA GLU A 285 22.16 11.91 10.62
C GLU A 285 22.40 12.24 9.14
N LEU A 286 21.87 11.40 8.23
CA LEU A 286 21.96 11.63 6.79
C LEU A 286 21.29 12.96 6.42
N GLU A 287 20.09 13.22 6.92
CA GLU A 287 19.37 14.47 6.67
C GLU A 287 20.15 15.68 7.16
N THR A 288 20.66 15.63 8.40
CA THR A 288 21.49 16.69 8.98
C THR A 288 22.75 16.95 8.14
N TRP A 289 23.38 15.88 7.63
CA TRP A 289 24.54 16.00 6.76
C TRP A 289 24.16 16.60 5.39
N MET A 290 23.06 16.17 4.78
CA MET A 290 22.56 16.68 3.49
C MET A 290 22.17 18.15 3.55
N ARG A 291 21.59 18.62 4.67
CA ARG A 291 21.27 20.05 4.90
C ARG A 291 22.50 20.96 4.80
N ARG A 292 23.71 20.43 5.07
CA ARG A 292 24.97 21.18 4.94
C ARG A 292 25.48 21.30 3.50
N GLN A 293 24.75 20.72 2.53
CA GLN A 293 25.09 20.73 1.11
C GLN A 293 26.56 20.34 0.85
N PRO A 294 26.98 19.13 1.27
CA PRO A 294 28.34 18.67 1.09
C PRO A 294 28.75 18.76 -0.38
N ASN A 295 29.94 19.26 -0.65
CA ASN A 295 30.46 19.36 -2.01
C ASN A 295 30.57 17.97 -2.65
N ARG A 296 30.24 17.88 -3.93
CA ARG A 296 30.30 16.61 -4.66
C ARG A 296 31.76 16.22 -4.95
N ASN A 297 32.33 15.42 -4.05
CA ASN A 297 33.66 14.84 -4.16
C ASN A 297 33.61 13.35 -3.77
N GLU A 298 34.70 12.62 -4.01
CA GLU A 298 34.77 11.18 -3.78
C GLU A 298 34.47 10.79 -2.32
N GLU A 299 35.01 11.52 -1.34
CA GLU A 299 34.79 11.25 0.08
C GLU A 299 33.31 11.38 0.48
N ASN A 300 32.65 12.44 0.02
CA ASN A 300 31.23 12.68 0.30
C ASN A 300 30.33 11.69 -0.45
N LEU A 301 30.71 11.23 -1.65
CA LEU A 301 30.00 10.17 -2.34
C LEU A 301 30.11 8.84 -1.57
N GLN A 302 31.31 8.47 -1.12
CA GLN A 302 31.50 7.27 -0.29
C GLN A 302 30.72 7.34 1.03
N LYS A 303 30.65 8.53 1.64
CA LYS A 303 29.86 8.76 2.85
C LYS A 303 28.35 8.61 2.59
N LEU A 304 27.86 9.14 1.48
CA LEU A 304 26.46 8.95 1.06
C LEU A 304 26.16 7.46 0.84
N ASP A 305 27.01 6.76 0.07
CA ASP A 305 26.87 5.32 -0.18
C ASP A 305 26.86 4.51 1.12
N ALA A 306 27.67 4.91 2.13
CA ALA A 306 27.68 4.27 3.44
C ALA A 306 26.36 4.47 4.21
N TYR A 307 25.77 5.67 4.17
CA TYR A 307 24.45 5.91 4.75
C TYR A 307 23.37 5.10 4.05
N GLU A 308 23.34 5.13 2.72
CA GLU A 308 22.37 4.41 1.90
C GLU A 308 22.45 2.90 2.14
N GLY A 309 23.67 2.34 2.11
CA GLY A 309 23.89 0.92 2.39
C GLY A 309 23.54 0.52 3.82
N LYS A 310 23.71 1.39 4.81
CA LYS A 310 23.26 1.14 6.19
C LYS A 310 21.73 1.18 6.30
N ILE A 311 21.08 2.16 5.66
CA ILE A 311 19.62 2.28 5.60
C ILE A 311 19.00 1.04 4.94
N GLU A 312 19.56 0.57 3.82
CA GLU A 312 19.09 -0.63 3.11
C GLU A 312 19.16 -1.86 4.01
N LYS A 313 20.30 -2.10 4.67
CA LYS A 313 20.49 -3.23 5.58
C LYS A 313 19.51 -3.20 6.76
N LEU A 314 19.33 -2.03 7.38
CA LEU A 314 18.40 -1.86 8.50
C LEU A 314 16.95 -2.05 8.05
N SER A 315 16.59 -1.53 6.88
CA SER A 315 15.25 -1.71 6.30
C SER A 315 14.96 -3.18 6.00
N ALA A 316 15.95 -3.93 5.50
CA ALA A 316 15.80 -5.37 5.29
C ALA A 316 15.60 -6.17 6.58
N ILE A 317 16.13 -5.70 7.73
CA ILE A 317 15.86 -6.29 9.04
C ILE A 317 14.42 -5.98 9.46
N VAL A 318 13.99 -4.72 9.32
CA VAL A 318 12.62 -4.30 9.64
C VAL A 318 11.59 -5.08 8.81
N GLU A 319 11.84 -5.26 7.52
CA GLU A 319 10.93 -5.95 6.59
C GLU A 319 10.88 -7.46 6.74
N ARG A 320 11.88 -8.07 7.40
CA ARG A 320 11.88 -9.50 7.71
C ARG A 320 10.75 -9.89 8.66
N TYR A 321 10.34 -8.93 9.49
CA TYR A 321 9.37 -9.08 10.57
C TYR A 321 8.05 -8.41 10.21
#